data_AF-A0A382ZVM4-F1
#
_entry.id   AF-A0A382ZVM4-F1
#
_cell.length_a   1.000
_cell.length_b   1.000
_cell.length_c   1.000
_cell.angle_alpha   90.00
_cell.angle_beta   90.00
_cell.angle_gamma   90.00
#
_symmetry.space_group_name_H-M   'P 1'
#
loop_
_entity.id
_entity.type
_entity.pdbx_description
1 polymer ?
#
loop_
_entity_poly.entity_id
_entity_poly.type
_entity_poly.pdbx_seq_one_letter_code
_entity_poly.pdbx_strand_id
1 'polypeptide(L)'
;MLKNTLNDNDFGKRDQRGNWLPIEKLAVNPKYLTPFQPLKFIFNIIKNKFTGIMGYIFWGIVIVSWFFLTPSFDTMKNFEASWIAFIFLRNLTFILLL
;
A
#
# COMPACT_ATOMS: atom_id res chain seq x y z
N MET A 1 6.37 -12.49 45.08
CA MET A 1 6.21 -12.40 43.62
C MET A 1 4.86 -11.71 43.36
N LEU A 2 4.86 -10.40 43.06
CA LEU A 2 3.61 -9.67 42.81
C LEU A 2 3.05 -10.13 41.46
N LYS A 3 1.84 -10.72 41.50
CA LYS A 3 1.10 -11.11 40.31
C LYS A 3 0.66 -9.82 39.64
N ASN A 4 1.27 -9.44 38.52
CA ASN A 4 0.78 -8.36 37.67
C ASN A 4 -0.58 -8.78 37.10
N THR A 5 -1.64 -8.59 37.87
CA THR A 5 -3.01 -8.83 37.44
C THR A 5 -3.51 -7.55 36.81
N LEU A 6 -3.72 -7.58 35.51
CA LEU A 6 -4.45 -6.52 34.79
C LEU A 6 -5.79 -6.28 35.48
N ASN A 7 -6.11 -5.02 35.75
CA ASN A 7 -7.37 -4.62 36.37
C ASN A 7 -8.35 -4.12 35.30
N ASP A 8 -9.54 -4.72 35.23
CA ASP A 8 -10.58 -4.37 34.24
C ASP A 8 -10.95 -2.88 34.26
N ASN A 9 -10.86 -2.24 35.43
CA ASN A 9 -11.18 -0.82 35.61
C ASN A 9 -10.20 0.11 34.91
N ASP A 10 -9.02 -0.38 34.54
CA ASP A 10 -8.01 0.41 33.81
C ASP A 10 -8.40 0.56 32.33
N PHE A 11 -9.30 -0.28 31.80
CA PHE A 11 -9.65 -0.35 30.37
C PHE A 11 -11.15 -0.11 30.08
N GLY A 12 -12.00 -0.13 31.11
CA GLY A 12 -13.45 -0.03 30.96
C GLY A 12 -14.17 0.30 32.27
N LYS A 13 -15.48 0.55 32.16
CA LYS A 13 -16.38 0.74 33.29
C LYS A 13 -17.55 -0.23 33.17
N ARG A 14 -18.10 -0.67 34.31
CA ARG A 14 -19.32 -1.47 34.32
C ARG A 14 -20.55 -0.57 34.42
N ASP A 15 -21.61 -0.91 33.69
CA ASP A 15 -22.92 -0.26 33.83
C ASP A 15 -23.65 -0.73 35.10
N GLN A 16 -24.81 -0.13 35.38
CA GLN A 16 -25.64 -0.50 36.54
C GLN A 16 -26.17 -1.94 36.49
N ARG A 17 -26.11 -2.60 35.32
CA ARG A 17 -26.53 -3.99 35.10
C ARG A 17 -25.35 -4.97 35.15
N GLY A 18 -24.13 -4.46 35.40
CA GLY A 18 -22.90 -5.25 35.48
C GLY A 18 -22.23 -5.52 34.13
N ASN A 19 -22.75 -5.00 33.01
CA ASN A 19 -22.13 -5.15 31.70
C ASN A 19 -20.89 -4.27 31.61
N TRP A 20 -19.82 -4.81 31.03
CA TRP A 20 -18.57 -4.08 30.83
C TRP A 20 -18.63 -3.23 29.56
N LEU A 21 -18.20 -1.97 29.66
CA LEU A 21 -18.11 -1.00 28.57
C LEU A 21 -16.68 -0.45 28.49
N PRO A 22 -16.05 -0.45 27.29
CA PRO A 22 -14.70 0.11 27.12
C PRO A 22 -14.69 1.64 27.32
N ILE A 23 -13.56 2.19 27.79
CA ILE A 23 -13.39 3.65 27.92
C ILE A 23 -13.38 4.32 26.55
N GLU A 24 -12.69 3.70 25.58
CA GLU A 24 -12.58 4.21 24.23
C GLU A 24 -13.61 3.58 23.30
N LYS A 25 -14.15 4.38 22.37
CA LYS A 25 -14.96 3.84 21.27
C LYS A 25 -14.05 2.99 20.39
N LEU A 26 -14.53 1.80 20.03
CA LEU A 26 -13.87 0.93 19.06
C LEU A 26 -13.55 1.74 17.80
N ALA A 27 -12.27 1.92 17.52
CA ALA A 27 -11.84 2.56 16.29
C ALA A 27 -12.29 1.69 15.12
N VAL A 28 -13.14 2.22 14.24
CA VAL A 28 -13.52 1.53 13.00
C VAL A 28 -12.26 1.41 12.15
N ASN A 29 -11.73 0.20 12.08
CA ASN A 29 -10.61 -0.14 11.22
C ASN A 29 -11.20 -0.73 9.93
N PRO A 30 -10.85 -0.24 8.73
CA PRO A 30 -9.82 0.77 8.43
C PRO A 30 -10.25 2.21 8.71
N LYS A 31 -9.31 3.02 9.24
CA LYS A 31 -9.39 4.49 9.35
C LYS A 31 -9.67 5.22 8.02
N TYR A 32 -9.73 4.49 6.90
CA TYR A 32 -9.79 5.00 5.53
C TYR A 32 -11.20 5.02 4.92
N LEU A 33 -12.25 4.75 5.69
CA LEU A 33 -13.65 4.67 5.21
C LEU A 33 -14.36 6.03 4.98
N THR A 34 -13.66 7.16 5.05
CA THR A 34 -14.19 8.51 4.72
C THR A 34 -13.27 9.21 3.71
N PRO A 35 -13.84 10.05 2.81
CA PRO A 35 -13.54 10.02 1.38
C PRO A 35 -12.04 10.15 1.10
N PHE A 36 -11.57 9.31 0.18
CA PHE A 36 -10.20 9.20 -0.33
C PHE A 36 -9.34 10.45 -0.03
N GLN A 37 -8.39 10.32 0.89
CA GLN A 37 -7.50 11.40 1.31
C GLN A 37 -6.14 11.22 0.60
N PRO A 38 -5.99 11.68 -0.66
CA PRO A 38 -4.81 11.37 -1.49
C PRO A 38 -3.51 11.83 -0.84
N LEU A 39 -3.52 12.99 -0.18
CA LEU A 39 -2.34 13.51 0.52
C LEU A 39 -1.92 12.64 1.70
N LYS A 40 -2.86 12.13 2.49
CA LYS A 40 -2.53 11.22 3.60
C LYS A 40 -2.08 9.86 3.08
N PHE A 41 -2.63 9.40 1.96
CA PHE A 41 -2.17 8.19 1.27
C PHE A 41 -0.73 8.34 0.78
N ILE A 42 -0.41 9.41 0.04
CA ILE A 42 0.94 9.71 -0.43
C ILE A 42 1.90 9.85 0.76
N PHE A 43 1.53 10.62 1.78
CA PHE A 43 2.34 10.78 2.98
C PHE A 43 2.54 9.46 3.72
N ASN A 44 1.53 8.59 3.78
CA ASN A 44 1.66 7.26 4.37
C ASN A 44 2.58 6.34 3.54
N ILE A 45 2.52 6.41 2.21
CA ILE A 45 3.45 5.66 1.33
C ILE A 45 4.90 6.14 1.57
N ILE A 46 5.11 7.45 1.64
CA ILE A 46 6.44 8.05 1.91
C ILE A 46 6.92 7.70 3.32
N LYS A 47 6.04 7.85 4.33
CA LYS A 47 6.34 7.65 5.75
C LYS A 47 6.58 6.18 6.10
N ASN A 48 5.83 5.25 5.52
CA ASN A 48 6.02 3.81 5.75
C ASN A 48 7.28 3.24 5.08
N LYS A 49 8.20 4.11 4.63
CA LYS A 49 9.41 3.78 3.88
C LYS A 49 9.05 3.02 2.61
N PHE A 50 9.07 3.72 1.48
CA PHE A 50 9.29 3.11 0.18
C PHE A 50 10.19 1.87 0.33
N THR A 51 9.60 0.73 -0.01
CA THR A 51 9.73 -0.55 0.68
C THR A 51 11.07 -1.23 0.42
N GLY A 52 12.12 -0.84 1.14
CA GLY A 52 13.44 -1.46 1.05
C GLY A 52 14.10 -1.35 -0.34
N ILE A 53 15.23 -2.02 -0.52
CA ILE A 53 16.00 -1.97 -1.78
C ILE A 53 15.14 -2.39 -2.99
N MET A 54 14.25 -3.37 -2.81
CA MET A 54 13.36 -3.87 -3.86
C MET A 54 12.32 -2.84 -4.29
N GLY A 55 11.76 -2.06 -3.35
CA GLY A 55 10.84 -0.98 -3.68
C GLY A 55 11.49 0.02 -4.63
N TYR A 56 12.72 0.46 -4.33
CA TYR A 56 13.45 1.39 -5.20
C TYR A 56 13.76 0.79 -6.57
N ILE A 57 14.10 -0.51 -6.64
CA ILE A 57 14.32 -1.21 -7.91
C ILE A 57 13.04 -1.18 -8.76
N PHE A 58 11.88 -1.50 -8.20
CA PHE A 58 10.61 -1.44 -8.93
C PHE A 58 10.27 -0.03 -9.43
N TRP A 59 10.47 1.00 -8.60
CA TRP A 59 10.28 2.39 -9.03
C TRP A 59 11.24 2.78 -10.17
N GLY A 60 12.50 2.39 -10.06
CA GLY A 60 13.49 2.61 -11.12
C GLY A 60 13.07 1.95 -12.43
N ILE A 61 12.60 0.70 -12.38
CA ILE A 61 12.12 -0.04 -13.55
C ILE A 61 10.92 0.68 -14.19
N VAL A 62 9.96 1.17 -13.39
CA VAL A 62 8.81 1.91 -13.92
C VAL A 62 9.26 3.16 -14.65
N ILE A 63 10.13 3.97 -14.04
CA ILE A 63 10.65 5.21 -14.63
C ILE A 63 11.43 4.89 -15.91
N VAL A 64 12.37 3.95 -15.86
CA VAL A 64 13.18 3.55 -17.02
C VAL A 64 12.29 3.01 -18.13
N SER A 65 11.30 2.18 -17.79
CA SER A 65 10.39 1.61 -18.77
C SER A 65 9.55 2.67 -19.45
N TRP A 66 9.02 3.63 -18.68
CA TRP A 66 8.17 4.69 -19.22
C TRP A 66 8.92 5.63 -20.16
N PHE A 67 10.13 6.05 -19.78
CA PHE A 67 10.88 7.05 -20.56
C PHE A 67 11.74 6.46 -21.68
N PHE A 68 12.19 5.20 -21.56
CA PHE A 68 13.14 4.63 -22.52
C PHE A 68 12.67 3.35 -23.19
N LEU A 69 11.81 2.55 -22.54
CA LEU A 69 11.34 1.25 -23.07
C LEU A 69 9.85 1.26 -23.40
N THR A 70 9.25 2.44 -23.57
CA THR A 70 7.89 2.61 -24.06
C THR A 70 7.98 3.31 -25.41
N PRO A 71 7.52 2.66 -26.50
CA PRO A 71 7.49 3.27 -27.83
C PRO A 71 6.67 4.56 -27.83
N SER A 72 6.87 5.42 -28.83
CA SER A 72 6.10 6.66 -28.95
C SER A 72 4.61 6.39 -29.13
N PHE A 73 3.77 7.36 -28.74
CA PHE A 73 2.32 7.26 -28.96
C PHE A 73 1.95 7.13 -30.44
N ASP A 74 2.69 7.77 -31.34
CA ASP A 74 2.49 7.64 -32.78
C ASP A 74 2.72 6.20 -33.26
N THR A 75 3.75 5.53 -32.73
CA THR A 75 4.04 4.12 -33.01
C THR A 75 2.92 3.21 -32.49
N MET A 76 2.45 3.45 -31.25
CA MET A 76 1.41 2.61 -30.63
C MET A 76 0.00 2.87 -31.16
N LYS A 77 -0.21 3.95 -31.93
CA LYS A 77 -1.50 4.28 -32.55
C LYS A 77 -1.91 3.23 -33.59
N ASN A 78 -0.95 2.67 -34.32
CA ASN A 78 -1.19 1.64 -35.31
C ASN A 78 -1.03 0.26 -34.68
N PHE A 79 -1.90 -0.68 -35.04
CA PHE A 79 -1.82 -2.05 -34.54
C PHE A 79 -0.70 -2.81 -35.27
N GLU A 80 0.46 -2.92 -34.64
CA GLU A 80 1.63 -3.60 -35.20
C GLU A 80 2.22 -4.60 -34.21
N ALA A 81 2.58 -5.79 -34.70
CA ALA A 81 3.17 -6.84 -33.88
C ALA A 81 4.52 -6.44 -33.27
N SER A 82 5.23 -5.49 -33.89
CA SER A 82 6.57 -5.04 -33.50
C SER A 82 6.59 -4.49 -32.07
N TRP A 83 5.83 -3.44 -31.80
CA TRP A 83 5.79 -2.78 -30.50
C TRP A 83 5.06 -3.62 -29.45
N ILE A 84 4.06 -4.41 -29.85
CA ILE A 84 3.36 -5.36 -28.97
C ILE A 84 4.35 -6.41 -28.45
N ALA A 85 5.10 -7.04 -29.36
CA ALA A 85 6.10 -8.05 -29.01
C ALA A 85 7.22 -7.44 -28.16
N PHE A 86 7.67 -6.22 -28.47
CA PHE A 86 8.67 -5.51 -27.68
C PHE A 86 8.20 -5.31 -26.22
N ILE A 87 6.99 -4.78 -26.01
CA ILE A 87 6.44 -4.60 -24.66
C ILE A 87 6.28 -5.94 -23.95
N PHE A 88 5.76 -6.96 -24.64
CA PHE A 88 5.57 -8.29 -24.10
C PHE A 88 6.89 -8.91 -23.63
N LEU A 89 7.91 -8.93 -24.50
CA LEU A 89 9.23 -9.49 -24.17
C LEU A 89 9.90 -8.72 -23.05
N ARG A 90 9.83 -7.39 -23.05
CA ARG A 90 10.35 -6.56 -21.96
C ARG A 90 9.71 -6.89 -20.62
N ASN A 91 8.38 -7.06 -20.57
CA ASN A 91 7.68 -7.45 -19.35
C ASN A 91 8.05 -8.88 -18.92
N LEU A 92 8.16 -9.80 -19.87
CA LEU A 92 8.61 -11.17 -19.61
C LEU A 92 10.02 -11.19 -19.01
N THR A 93 10.94 -10.38 -19.55
CA THR A 93 12.30 -10.24 -19.00
C THR A 93 12.29 -9.77 -17.56
N PHE A 94 11.44 -8.80 -17.20
CA PHE A 94 11.34 -8.36 -15.80
C PHE A 94 10.82 -9.47 -14.88
N ILE A 95 9.82 -10.25 -15.31
CA ILE A 95 9.30 -11.37 -14.51
C ILE A 95 10.36 -12.46 -14.30
N LEU A 96 11.23 -12.69 -15.30
CA LEU A 96 12.24 -13.74 -15.21
C LEU A 96 13.48 -13.34 -14.40
N LEU A 97 13.78 -12.03 -14.29
CA LEU A 97 15.01 -11.53 -13.65
C LEU A 97 14.80 -10.97 -12.24
N LEU A 98 13.56 -10.69 -11.83
CA LEU A 98 13.23 -10.03 -10.56
C LEU A 98 12.27 -10.88 -9.73
#